data_AF-A0A2P4S8M0-F1
#
_entry.id   AF-A0A2P4S8M0-F1
#
_cell.length_a   1.000
_cell.length_b   1.000
_cell.length_c   1.000
_cell.angle_alpha   90.00
_cell.angle_beta   90.00
_cell.angle_gamma   90.00
#
_symmetry.space_group_name_H-M   'P 1'
#
loop_
_entity.id
_entity.type
_entity.pdbx_description
1 polymer ?
#
loop_
_entity_poly.entity_id
_entity_poly.type
_entity_poly.pdbx_seq_one_letter_code
_entity_poly.pdbx_strand_id
1 'polypeptide(L)'
;QSKDDELNIQLLSSELLDEFKGTFGCQSVSEMLRFYTDEVLPRAMKTSSSHQQSMDDLGNMLLGLKATMRRCHRFFTCEKRSKAIKQIKETFEKMDENGIYKAMGEFDIFINYIEEYLLMRRRK
;
A
#
# COMPACT_ATOMS: atom_id res chain seq x y z
N GLN A 1 -6.34 -12.94 -4.29
CA GLN A 1 -7.66 -12.70 -4.92
C GLN A 1 -8.66 -13.79 -4.63
N SER A 2 -8.41 -15.09 -4.89
CA SER A 2 -9.41 -16.16 -4.61
C SER A 2 -9.77 -16.38 -3.13
N LYS A 3 -9.05 -15.74 -2.20
CA LYS A 3 -9.30 -15.74 -0.76
C LYS A 3 -9.97 -14.45 -0.27
N ASP A 4 -10.15 -13.46 -1.15
CA ASP A 4 -10.82 -12.21 -0.84
C ASP A 4 -12.33 -12.37 -1.11
N ASP A 5 -13.06 -12.70 -0.06
CA ASP A 5 -14.52 -12.88 -0.11
C ASP A 5 -15.29 -11.59 0.24
N GLU A 6 -14.59 -10.53 0.67
CA GLU A 6 -15.17 -9.27 1.16
C GLU A 6 -15.42 -8.28 0.02
N LEU A 7 -16.21 -8.70 -0.98
CA LEU A 7 -16.42 -7.93 -2.23
C LEU A 7 -17.21 -6.62 -2.04
N ASN A 8 -17.98 -6.51 -0.95
CA ASN A 8 -18.79 -5.32 -0.65
C ASN A 8 -17.99 -4.18 0.00
N ILE A 9 -16.78 -4.46 0.45
CA ILE A 9 -15.88 -3.50 1.07
C ILE A 9 -14.85 -3.12 0.01
N GLN A 10 -14.48 -1.86 -0.09
CA GLN A 10 -13.29 -1.45 -0.84
C GLN A 10 -12.29 -0.91 0.17
N LEU A 11 -11.17 -1.62 0.38
CA LEU A 11 -10.19 -1.22 1.39
C LEU A 11 -9.38 -0.02 0.90
N LEU A 12 -8.95 -0.05 -0.36
CA LEU A 12 -8.25 1.02 -1.05
C LEU A 12 -9.24 1.80 -1.92
N SER A 13 -9.88 2.79 -1.33
CA SER A 13 -10.86 3.66 -2.00
C SER A 13 -10.20 4.69 -2.92
N SER A 14 -11.00 5.32 -3.79
CA SER A 14 -10.56 6.45 -4.62
C SER A 14 -10.03 7.64 -3.81
N GLU A 15 -10.47 7.79 -2.55
CA GLU A 15 -9.98 8.86 -1.66
C GLU A 15 -8.48 8.72 -1.38
N LEU A 16 -7.95 7.49 -1.33
CA LEU A 16 -6.51 7.24 -1.21
C LEU A 16 -5.76 7.76 -2.43
N LEU A 17 -6.30 7.52 -3.64
CA LEU A 17 -5.72 8.03 -4.88
C LEU A 17 -5.74 9.56 -4.87
N ASP A 18 -6.85 10.18 -4.47
CA ASP A 18 -6.94 11.64 -4.38
C ASP A 18 -5.92 12.21 -3.39
N GLU A 19 -5.68 11.54 -2.26
CA GLU A 19 -4.60 11.92 -1.34
C GLU A 19 -3.21 11.78 -1.98
N PHE A 20 -2.95 10.72 -2.76
CA PHE A 20 -1.70 10.55 -3.50
C PHE A 20 -1.48 11.71 -4.48
N LYS A 21 -2.55 12.20 -5.11
CA LYS A 21 -2.50 13.35 -6.04
C LYS A 21 -2.38 14.70 -5.32
N GLY A 22 -2.76 14.75 -4.06
CA GLY A 22 -2.82 15.95 -3.24
C GLY A 22 -1.48 16.41 -2.64
N THR A 23 -1.57 17.44 -1.78
CA THR A 23 -0.40 18.04 -1.10
C THR A 23 0.36 17.06 -0.22
N PHE A 24 -0.31 16.02 0.29
CA PHE A 24 0.27 15.00 1.16
C PHE A 24 0.70 13.72 0.44
N GLY A 25 0.64 13.69 -0.89
CA GLY A 25 0.81 12.44 -1.65
C GLY A 25 2.12 11.69 -1.40
N CYS A 26 3.22 12.42 -1.21
CA CYS A 26 4.50 11.85 -0.77
C CYS A 26 4.36 11.02 0.50
N GLN A 27 3.73 11.61 1.53
CA GLN A 27 3.51 10.92 2.79
C GLN A 27 2.60 9.73 2.57
N SER A 28 1.46 9.94 1.92
CA SER A 28 0.46 8.88 1.76
C SER A 28 1.09 7.66 1.07
N VAL A 29 1.91 7.86 0.03
CA VAL A 29 2.65 6.77 -0.60
C VAL A 29 3.68 6.15 0.37
N SER A 30 4.45 6.95 1.10
CA SER A 30 5.42 6.44 2.09
C SER A 30 4.78 5.61 3.19
N GLU A 31 3.61 6.01 3.67
CA GLU A 31 2.88 5.36 4.74
C GLU A 31 2.20 4.09 4.23
N MET A 32 1.65 4.08 3.01
CA MET A 32 1.10 2.85 2.43
C MET A 32 2.19 1.82 2.11
N LEU A 33 3.35 2.26 1.63
CA LEU A 33 4.50 1.36 1.46
C LEU A 33 4.89 0.70 2.78
N ARG A 34 4.87 1.45 3.90
CA ARG A 34 5.11 0.88 5.25
C ARG A 34 3.99 -0.05 5.68
N PHE A 35 2.74 0.33 5.47
CA PHE A 35 1.60 -0.51 5.84
C PHE A 35 1.70 -1.89 5.17
N TYR A 36 2.03 -1.94 3.87
CA TYR A 36 2.20 -3.21 3.19
C TYR A 36 3.42 -4.01 3.68
N THR A 37 4.58 -3.36 3.87
CA THR A 37 5.80 -4.07 4.28
C THR A 37 5.82 -4.49 5.74
N ASP A 38 5.23 -3.69 6.62
CA ASP A 38 5.38 -3.82 8.07
C ASP A 38 4.14 -4.48 8.71
N GLU A 39 2.97 -4.42 8.05
CA GLU A 39 1.70 -4.90 8.62
C GLU A 39 1.04 -5.98 7.75
N VAL A 40 0.82 -5.75 6.45
CA VAL A 40 0.09 -6.69 5.59
C VAL A 40 0.91 -7.94 5.27
N LEU A 41 2.10 -7.78 4.66
CA LEU A 41 2.91 -8.91 4.19
C LEU A 41 3.36 -9.82 5.35
N PRO A 42 3.82 -9.32 6.51
CA PRO A 42 4.21 -10.19 7.62
C PRO A 42 3.05 -11.00 8.18
N ARG A 43 1.82 -10.46 8.17
CA ARG A 43 0.62 -11.21 8.55
C ARG A 43 0.25 -12.24 7.48
N ALA A 44 0.29 -11.86 6.19
CA ALA A 44 0.01 -12.77 5.07
C ALA A 44 0.94 -14.00 5.07
N MET A 45 2.24 -13.81 5.32
CA MET A 45 3.22 -14.90 5.39
C MET A 45 2.92 -15.92 6.50
N LYS A 46 2.22 -15.51 7.57
CA LYS A 46 1.77 -16.43 8.64
C LYS A 46 0.58 -17.26 8.22
N THR A 47 -0.24 -16.78 7.28
CA THR A 47 -1.47 -17.46 6.83
C THR A 47 -1.25 -18.54 5.76
N SER A 48 -0.11 -18.51 5.05
CA SER A 48 0.18 -19.46 3.98
C SER A 48 1.66 -19.78 3.88
N SER A 49 2.05 -21.02 4.19
CA SER A 49 3.43 -21.50 4.02
C SER A 49 3.84 -21.66 2.56
N SER A 50 2.90 -22.02 1.67
CA SER A 50 3.16 -22.23 0.23
C SER A 50 3.50 -20.96 -0.55
N HIS A 51 3.18 -19.78 -0.01
CA HIS A 51 3.41 -18.50 -0.67
C HIS A 51 4.41 -17.60 0.06
N GLN A 52 5.05 -18.08 1.12
CA GLN A 52 5.99 -17.28 1.93
C GLN A 52 7.10 -16.66 1.10
N GLN A 53 7.75 -17.44 0.23
CA GLN A 53 8.85 -16.93 -0.61
C GLN A 53 8.36 -15.81 -1.54
N SER A 54 7.23 -16.01 -2.22
CA SER A 54 6.67 -15.00 -3.12
C SER A 54 6.27 -13.73 -2.39
N MET A 55 5.76 -13.84 -1.16
CA MET A 55 5.43 -12.69 -0.31
C MET A 55 6.68 -11.95 0.19
N ASP A 56 7.76 -12.68 0.50
CA ASP A 56 9.05 -12.09 0.88
C ASP A 56 9.69 -11.35 -0.31
N ASP A 57 9.71 -11.98 -1.49
CA ASP A 57 10.20 -11.37 -2.73
C ASP A 57 9.42 -10.09 -3.06
N LEU A 58 8.10 -10.12 -2.89
CA LEU A 58 7.23 -8.95 -3.09
C LEU A 58 7.57 -7.82 -2.09
N GLY A 59 7.79 -8.16 -0.82
CA GLY A 59 8.23 -7.21 0.20
C GLY A 59 9.58 -6.57 -0.16
N ASN A 60 10.54 -7.37 -0.60
CA ASN A 60 11.85 -6.90 -1.05
C ASN A 60 11.74 -5.97 -2.27
N MET A 61 10.86 -6.27 -3.23
CA MET A 61 10.58 -5.39 -4.38
C MET A 61 10.00 -4.05 -3.93
N LEU A 62 9.03 -4.03 -3.00
CA LEU A 62 8.46 -2.79 -2.46
C LEU A 62 9.51 -1.95 -1.71
N LEU A 63 10.40 -2.59 -0.94
CA LEU A 63 11.51 -1.91 -0.29
C LEU A 63 12.49 -1.32 -1.30
N GLY A 64 12.80 -2.05 -2.36
CA GLY A 64 13.62 -1.57 -3.48
C GLY A 64 13.00 -0.36 -4.20
N LEU A 65 11.69 -0.40 -4.44
CA LEU A 65 10.92 0.71 -5.00
C LEU A 65 10.99 1.94 -4.09
N LYS A 66 10.69 1.78 -2.79
CA LYS A 66 10.77 2.84 -1.78
C LYS A 66 12.16 3.47 -1.71
N ALA A 67 13.22 2.66 -1.76
CA ALA A 67 14.60 3.15 -1.75
C ALA A 67 14.94 3.94 -3.03
N THR A 68 14.42 3.51 -4.18
CA THR A 68 14.57 4.22 -5.45
C THR A 68 13.83 5.57 -5.41
N MET A 69 12.59 5.58 -4.92
CA MET A 69 11.81 6.81 -4.76
C MET A 69 12.48 7.80 -3.81
N ARG A 70 13.05 7.34 -2.68
CA ARG A 70 13.77 8.19 -1.72
C ARG A 70 15.03 8.81 -2.28
N ARG A 71 15.80 8.08 -3.09
CA ARG A 71 17.01 8.61 -3.76
C ARG A 71 16.69 9.74 -4.73
N CYS A 72 15.47 9.76 -5.26
CA CYS A 72 14.99 10.84 -6.10
C CYS A 72 14.35 11.95 -5.24
N HIS A 73 15.09 13.04 -4.99
CA HIS A 73 14.59 14.20 -4.22
C HIS A 73 13.27 14.81 -4.75
N ARG A 74 12.87 14.54 -5.99
CA ARG A 74 11.58 14.98 -6.57
C ARG A 74 10.37 14.16 -6.11
N PHE A 75 10.58 12.93 -5.64
CA PHE A 75 9.48 12.00 -5.34
C PHE A 75 9.16 11.91 -3.84
N PHE A 76 10.13 12.19 -2.95
CA PHE A 76 10.04 11.77 -1.53
C PHE A 76 10.52 12.80 -0.47
N THR A 77 10.02 14.04 -0.51
CA THR A 77 10.17 15.03 0.58
C THR A 77 8.89 15.08 1.44
N CYS A 78 8.76 14.22 2.46
CA CYS A 78 7.54 14.13 3.28
C CYS A 78 7.79 14.50 4.75
N GLU A 79 6.88 15.24 5.41
CA GLU A 79 7.07 15.71 6.80
C GLU A 79 5.86 15.47 7.75
N LYS A 80 4.69 14.97 7.30
CA LYS A 80 3.47 14.86 8.13
C LYS A 80 2.60 13.68 7.76
N ARG A 81 1.86 13.08 8.72
CA ARG A 81 1.02 11.86 8.56
C ARG A 81 -0.27 12.06 7.72
N SER A 82 -0.73 11.02 7.02
CA SER A 82 -1.95 11.03 6.18
C SER A 82 -3.23 10.64 6.95
N LYS A 83 -4.39 11.20 6.55
CA LYS A 83 -5.69 10.92 7.19
C LYS A 83 -6.37 9.69 6.57
N ALA A 84 -6.37 9.54 5.24
CA ALA A 84 -6.97 8.37 4.58
C ALA A 84 -6.31 7.06 5.06
N ILE A 85 -5.00 7.08 5.30
CA ILE A 85 -4.29 5.88 5.77
C ILE A 85 -4.72 5.47 7.18
N LYS A 86 -5.11 6.42 8.03
CA LYS A 86 -5.68 6.11 9.34
C LYS A 86 -6.97 5.30 9.18
N GLN A 87 -7.85 5.71 8.28
CA GLN A 87 -9.11 5.02 8.02
C GLN A 87 -8.88 3.63 7.42
N ILE A 88 -7.95 3.50 6.47
CA ILE A 88 -7.58 2.21 5.89
C ILE A 88 -7.11 1.24 6.98
N LYS A 89 -6.21 1.69 7.87
CA LYS A 89 -5.73 0.88 8.99
C LYS A 89 -6.86 0.50 9.94
N GLU A 90 -7.74 1.43 10.28
CA GLU A 90 -8.89 1.15 11.14
C GLU A 90 -9.85 0.13 10.50
N THR A 91 -10.09 0.20 9.20
CA THR A 91 -10.90 -0.79 8.46
C THR A 91 -10.19 -2.14 8.40
N PHE A 92 -8.90 -2.17 8.05
CA PHE A 92 -8.09 -3.38 8.02
C PHE A 92 -8.12 -4.13 9.36
N GLU A 93 -7.92 -3.44 10.48
CA GLU A 93 -7.97 -4.08 11.80
C GLU A 93 -9.38 -4.57 12.17
N LYS A 94 -10.44 -3.87 11.73
CA LYS A 94 -11.83 -4.33 11.93
C LYS A 94 -12.17 -5.59 11.14
N MET A 95 -11.45 -5.86 10.04
CA MET A 95 -11.66 -7.04 9.19
C MET A 95 -10.90 -8.28 9.68
N ASP A 96 -10.07 -8.16 10.72
CA ASP A 96 -9.28 -9.26 11.28
C ASP A 96 -8.51 -10.05 10.20
N GLU A 97 -8.61 -11.39 10.16
CA GLU A 97 -7.92 -12.21 9.15
C GLU A 97 -8.38 -11.89 7.71
N ASN A 98 -9.65 -11.52 7.51
CA ASN A 98 -10.17 -11.15 6.19
C ASN A 98 -9.50 -9.88 5.65
N GLY A 99 -9.05 -8.99 6.54
CA GLY A 99 -8.31 -7.79 6.16
C GLY A 99 -7.03 -8.12 5.40
N ILE A 100 -6.36 -9.22 5.74
CA ILE A 100 -5.15 -9.69 5.06
C ILE A 100 -5.48 -10.08 3.62
N TYR A 101 -6.50 -10.91 3.43
CA TYR A 101 -6.89 -11.37 2.09
C TYR A 101 -7.40 -10.22 1.23
N LYS A 102 -8.13 -9.27 1.82
CA LYS A 102 -8.59 -8.05 1.17
C LYS A 102 -7.44 -7.19 0.68
N ALA A 103 -6.50 -6.87 1.58
CA ALA A 103 -5.35 -6.04 1.24
C ALA A 103 -4.44 -6.68 0.18
N MET A 104 -4.31 -8.00 0.20
CA MET A 104 -3.60 -8.76 -0.84
C MET A 104 -4.41 -8.89 -2.13
N GLY A 105 -5.74 -8.90 -2.05
CA GLY A 105 -6.67 -8.91 -3.19
C GLY A 105 -6.62 -7.63 -4.00
N GLU A 106 -6.48 -6.49 -3.31
CA GLU A 106 -6.40 -5.14 -3.87
C GLU A 106 -4.96 -4.64 -4.08
N PHE A 107 -3.96 -5.54 -4.06
CA PHE A 107 -2.55 -5.16 -4.19
C PHE A 107 -2.25 -4.51 -5.56
N ASP A 108 -2.91 -4.96 -6.61
CA ASP A 108 -2.85 -4.36 -7.94
C ASP A 108 -3.35 -2.91 -7.96
N ILE A 109 -4.43 -2.61 -7.23
CA ILE A 109 -4.94 -1.24 -7.04
C ILE A 109 -3.86 -0.37 -6.38
N PHE A 110 -3.18 -0.88 -5.35
CA PHE A 110 -2.10 -0.16 -4.69
C PHE A 110 -0.95 0.18 -5.65
N ILE A 111 -0.53 -0.77 -6.49
CA ILE A 111 0.52 -0.54 -7.49
C ILE A 111 0.07 0.50 -8.52
N ASN A 112 -1.17 0.42 -9.02
CA ASN A 112 -1.72 1.42 -9.95
C ASN A 112 -1.70 2.83 -9.35
N TYR A 113 -2.00 2.97 -8.06
CA TYR A 113 -1.99 4.27 -7.39
C TYR A 113 -0.55 4.82 -7.24
N ILE A 114 0.44 3.96 -6.95
CA ILE A 114 1.85 4.38 -6.95
C ILE A 114 2.29 4.84 -8.34
N GLU A 115 1.89 4.11 -9.39
CA GLU A 115 2.22 4.49 -10.77
C GLU A 115 1.68 5.88 -11.13
N GLU A 116 0.40 6.13 -10.84
CA GLU A 116 -0.24 7.44 -11.03
C GLU A 116 0.53 8.56 -10.31
N TYR A 117 0.93 8.32 -9.05
CA TYR A 117 1.74 9.26 -8.28
C TYR A 117 3.08 9.57 -8.96
N LEU A 118 3.79 8.53 -9.42
CA LEU A 118 5.09 8.67 -10.08
C LEU A 118 4.96 9.41 -11.42
N LEU A 119 3.94 9.09 -12.21
CA LEU A 119 3.65 9.78 -13.48
C LEU A 119 3.38 11.26 -13.28
N MET A 120 2.62 11.63 -12.24
CA MET A 120 2.36 13.03 -11.91
C MET A 120 3.64 13.79 -11.54
N ARG A 121 4.52 13.16 -10.76
CA ARG A 121 5.78 13.77 -10.31
C ARG A 121 6.84 13.83 -11.40
N ARG A 122 6.76 12.99 -12.43
CA ARG A 122 7.63 13.05 -13.62
C ARG A 122 7.27 14.21 -14.55
N ARG A 123 6.00 14.62 -14.60
CA ARG A 123 5.51 15.72 -15.46
C ARG A 123 5.73 17.12 -14.89
N LYS A 124 6.12 17.23 -13.61
CA LYS A 124 6.52 18.48 -12.95
C LYS A 124 8.04 18.60 -12.88
#